data_AF-A0A8H7A7S7-F1
#
_entry.id   AF-A0A8H7A7S7-F1
#
_cell.length_a   1.000
_cell.length_b   1.000
_cell.length_c   1.000
_cell.angle_alpha   90.00
_cell.angle_beta   90.00
_cell.angle_gamma   90.00
#
_symmetry.space_group_name_H-M   'P 1'
#
loop_
_entity.id
_entity.type
_entity.pdbx_description
1 polymer ?
#
loop_
_entity_poly.entity_id
_entity_poly.type
_entity_poly.pdbx_seq_one_letter_code
_entity_poly.pdbx_strand_id
1 'polypeptide(L)'
;MRHSQCLLSPAQALLQVLSQTQRVTINGQLSYYAACVVKQRTTVQIRHAFTMPKDSNHNEKKSTLDQFPDVTRDYAIMARYVRIRQPDGGLSPPKSLHSTISRLRRGAEYLVQISKVDEDGMAICRIMTIADLLKQKKDKERAQQEQKKSLKQSVPKQIELNWAIGPNDLEHKMIQMKRFIKDGKKVEVVLASKKRQRQATPEEGQEVLRKVREKLVEADGIEIKGMQGGEVGKHTVLTMRKKGFV
;
A
#
# COMPACT_ATOMS: atom_id res chain seq x y z
N MET A 1 38.77 22.95 51.67
CA MET A 1 38.83 23.42 50.27
C MET A 1 38.24 22.37 49.36
N ARG A 2 36.99 22.54 48.90
CA ARG A 2 36.47 21.85 47.70
C ARG A 2 35.55 22.85 46.99
N HIS A 3 36.01 23.32 45.84
CA HIS A 3 35.26 24.23 44.99
C HIS A 3 34.42 23.45 43.97
N SER A 4 33.24 24.02 43.81
CA SER A 4 32.25 24.02 42.74
C SER A 4 32.59 23.40 41.38
N GLN A 5 31.57 22.70 40.91
CA GLN A 5 31.15 22.35 39.55
C GLN A 5 31.45 23.41 38.47
N CYS A 6 31.63 22.95 37.22
CA CYS A 6 30.77 23.36 36.10
C CYS A 6 30.93 22.43 34.88
N LEU A 7 29.78 22.04 34.33
CA LEU A 7 29.56 21.17 33.18
C LEU A 7 29.82 21.93 31.88
N LEU A 8 30.50 21.30 30.92
CA LEU A 8 30.32 21.60 29.49
C LEU A 8 30.05 20.30 28.73
N SER A 9 29.05 20.40 27.85
CA SER A 9 28.39 19.33 27.12
C SER A 9 29.26 18.76 25.98
N PRO A 10 29.15 17.46 25.66
CA PRO A 10 29.88 16.81 24.55
C PRO A 10 29.70 17.49 23.18
N ALA A 11 28.68 18.34 23.02
CA ALA A 11 28.37 19.05 21.77
C ALA A 11 29.46 20.05 21.31
N GLN A 12 30.37 20.48 22.20
CA GLN A 12 31.47 21.38 21.83
C GLN A 12 32.76 20.68 21.35
N ALA A 13 32.80 19.34 21.32
CA ALA A 13 34.00 18.59 20.94
C ALA A 13 34.06 18.13 19.46
N LEU A 14 33.02 18.40 18.65
CA LEU A 14 32.90 17.86 17.29
C LEU A 14 32.97 18.89 16.16
N LEU A 15 33.52 20.09 16.40
CA LEU A 15 33.58 21.17 15.40
C LEU A 15 35.00 21.69 15.11
N GLN A 16 36.04 20.87 15.29
CA GLN A 16 37.42 21.22 14.86
C GLN A 16 38.25 20.01 14.40
N VAL A 17 37.89 19.36 13.29
CA VAL A 17 38.87 18.66 12.44
C VAL A 17 38.44 18.72 10.96
N LEU A 18 38.43 19.92 10.37
CA LEU A 18 38.30 20.11 8.93
C LEU A 18 39.25 21.23 8.47
N SER A 19 40.54 20.92 8.37
CA SER A 19 41.51 21.76 7.65
C SER A 19 42.85 21.05 7.42
N GLN A 20 42.89 20.08 6.49
CA GLN A 20 44.14 19.79 5.78
C GLN A 20 43.86 19.69 4.28
N THR A 21 43.93 20.84 3.62
CA THR A 21 44.08 20.96 2.17
C THR A 21 45.53 20.59 1.82
N GLN A 22 45.74 19.37 1.32
CA GLN A 22 47.02 19.03 0.71
C GLN A 22 47.15 19.73 -0.64
N ARG A 23 48.17 20.59 -0.75
CA ARG A 23 48.65 21.17 -2.01
C ARG A 23 49.50 20.13 -2.73
N VAL A 24 49.10 19.76 -3.94
CA VAL A 24 49.97 19.08 -4.92
C VAL A 24 50.33 20.11 -5.98
N THR A 25 51.62 20.39 -6.11
CA THR A 25 52.18 21.29 -7.13
C THR A 25 52.78 20.45 -8.24
N ILE A 26 52.35 20.66 -9.48
CA ILE A 26 53.09 20.20 -10.67
C ILE A 26 53.12 21.33 -11.71
N ASN A 27 54.35 21.79 -11.98
CA ASN A 27 54.90 22.41 -13.19
C ASN A 27 54.16 23.57 -13.89
N GLY A 28 54.61 24.79 -13.56
CA GLY A 28 55.40 25.58 -14.50
C GLY A 28 54.67 26.25 -15.68
N GLN A 29 54.19 27.48 -15.47
CA GLN A 29 54.58 28.62 -16.31
C GLN A 29 54.15 29.93 -15.63
N LEU A 30 55.13 30.79 -15.37
CA LEU A 30 54.94 32.16 -14.91
C LEU A 30 54.51 33.06 -16.07
N SER A 31 53.54 33.93 -15.83
CA SER A 31 53.52 35.25 -16.46
C SER A 31 53.19 36.31 -15.41
N TYR A 32 54.23 37.05 -15.07
CA TYR A 32 54.18 38.31 -14.34
C TYR A 32 53.44 39.37 -15.15
N TYR A 33 52.50 40.09 -14.56
CA TYR A 33 52.41 41.54 -14.74
C TYR A 33 51.87 42.21 -13.47
N ALA A 34 52.77 43.00 -12.89
CA ALA A 34 52.61 44.24 -12.12
C ALA A 34 51.36 44.47 -11.26
N ALA A 35 51.61 44.59 -9.95
CA ALA A 35 50.78 45.30 -9.01
C ALA A 35 50.66 46.79 -9.37
N CYS A 36 49.48 47.38 -9.18
CA CYS A 36 49.37 48.82 -8.94
C CYS A 36 48.17 49.15 -8.04
N VAL A 37 48.50 49.47 -6.79
CA VAL A 37 47.97 50.55 -5.96
C VAL A 37 46.46 50.62 -5.65
N VAL A 38 46.22 50.40 -4.36
CA VAL A 38 45.09 50.82 -3.51
C VAL A 38 44.57 52.23 -3.85
N LYS A 39 43.26 52.35 -4.09
CA LYS A 39 42.48 53.55 -3.73
C LYS A 39 41.14 53.16 -3.10
N GLN A 40 40.88 53.76 -1.95
CA GLN A 40 39.75 53.54 -1.07
C GLN A 40 38.48 54.23 -1.59
N ARG A 41 37.31 53.67 -1.24
CA ARG A 41 35.96 54.29 -1.09
C ARG A 41 35.39 54.94 -2.37
N THR A 42 34.22 54.55 -2.86
CA THR A 42 32.92 54.65 -2.19
C THR A 42 31.96 53.60 -2.72
N THR A 43 31.35 52.81 -1.84
CA THR A 43 30.21 51.98 -2.17
C THR A 43 28.97 52.88 -2.30
N VAL A 44 28.55 53.21 -3.51
CA VAL A 44 27.18 53.68 -3.74
C VAL A 44 26.27 52.46 -3.61
N GLN A 45 25.77 52.25 -2.40
CA GLN A 45 24.75 51.26 -2.10
C GLN A 45 23.43 51.75 -2.73
N ILE A 46 23.16 51.37 -3.97
CA ILE A 46 21.80 51.46 -4.51
C ILE A 46 20.98 50.39 -3.79
N ARG A 47 20.47 50.74 -2.60
CA ARG A 47 19.43 49.98 -1.91
C ARG A 47 18.12 50.22 -2.65
N HIS A 48 17.95 49.62 -3.82
CA HIS A 48 16.60 49.32 -4.27
C HIS A 48 16.17 48.11 -3.44
N ALA A 49 15.50 48.40 -2.33
CA ALA A 49 14.78 47.40 -1.57
C ALA A 49 13.73 46.81 -2.52
N PHE A 50 14.05 45.67 -3.13
CA PHE A 50 13.08 44.85 -3.84
C PHE A 50 12.18 44.22 -2.78
N THR A 51 11.21 45.01 -2.30
CA THR A 51 10.11 44.52 -1.49
C THR A 51 9.32 43.56 -2.35
N MET A 52 9.53 42.26 -2.13
CA MET A 52 8.68 41.20 -2.65
C MET A 52 7.24 41.53 -2.20
N PRO A 53 6.30 41.79 -3.12
CA PRO A 53 4.91 41.97 -2.74
C PRO A 53 4.46 40.70 -2.03
N LYS A 54 3.91 40.83 -0.82
CA LYS A 54 3.23 39.73 -0.15
C LYS A 54 1.99 39.42 -0.98
N ASP A 55 2.06 38.34 -1.74
CA ASP A 55 0.94 37.85 -2.53
C ASP A 55 -0.28 37.69 -1.63
N SER A 56 -1.31 38.45 -1.99
CA SER A 56 -2.65 38.40 -1.43
C SER A 56 -3.17 36.98 -1.48
N ASN A 57 -3.69 36.50 -0.35
CA ASN A 57 -4.50 35.30 -0.13
C ASN A 57 -5.12 34.73 -1.42
N HIS A 58 -4.34 33.95 -2.17
CA HIS A 58 -4.85 33.16 -3.28
C HIS A 58 -5.54 31.96 -2.65
N ASN A 59 -6.87 31.94 -2.70
CA ASN A 59 -7.62 30.69 -2.67
C ASN A 59 -7.21 29.91 -3.93
N GLU A 60 -6.02 29.30 -3.90
CA GLU A 60 -5.55 28.39 -4.93
C GLU A 60 -6.52 27.23 -4.96
N LYS A 61 -7.50 27.32 -5.86
CA LYS A 61 -8.37 26.20 -6.19
C LYS A 61 -7.44 25.06 -6.58
N LYS A 62 -7.33 24.05 -5.71
CA LYS A 62 -6.56 22.82 -5.97
C LYS A 62 -6.82 22.39 -7.41
N SER A 63 -5.74 22.13 -8.13
CA SER A 63 -5.87 21.71 -9.52
C SER A 63 -6.69 20.42 -9.55
N THR A 64 -7.55 20.24 -10.55
CA THR A 64 -8.32 19.00 -10.71
C THR A 64 -7.43 17.75 -10.75
N LEU A 65 -6.14 17.93 -11.01
CA LEU A 65 -5.14 16.89 -11.08
C LEU A 65 -4.51 16.54 -9.73
N ASP A 66 -4.65 17.39 -8.70
CA ASP A 66 -4.20 17.10 -7.33
C ASP A 66 -5.00 15.94 -6.72
N GLN A 67 -6.12 15.56 -7.35
CA GLN A 67 -6.93 14.39 -7.00
C GLN A 67 -6.24 13.05 -7.35
N PHE A 68 -5.11 13.08 -8.05
CA PHE A 68 -4.37 11.90 -8.53
C PHE A 68 -2.89 11.93 -8.12
N PRO A 69 -2.57 11.91 -6.81
CA PRO A 69 -1.18 11.99 -6.33
C PRO A 69 -0.31 10.78 -6.74
N ASP A 70 -0.93 9.61 -6.92
CA ASP A 70 -0.21 8.37 -7.26
C ASP A 70 0.15 8.25 -8.74
N VAL A 71 -0.28 9.19 -9.59
CA VAL A 71 -0.12 9.10 -11.04
C VAL A 71 1.08 9.95 -11.49
N THR A 72 2.17 9.29 -11.86
CA THR A 72 3.32 9.95 -12.48
C THR A 72 2.98 10.40 -13.91
N ARG A 73 3.12 11.70 -14.20
CA ARG A 73 2.67 12.30 -15.45
C ARG A 73 3.55 13.46 -15.93
N ASP A 74 3.49 13.73 -17.24
CA ASP A 74 4.19 14.81 -17.92
C ASP A 74 5.66 14.92 -17.50
N TYR A 75 6.07 16.06 -16.94
CA TYR A 75 7.44 16.31 -16.51
C TYR A 75 7.84 15.57 -15.22
N ALA A 76 6.89 14.96 -14.50
CA ALA A 76 7.21 14.07 -13.37
C ALA A 76 7.75 12.72 -13.86
N ILE A 77 7.62 12.40 -15.14
CA ILE A 77 8.20 11.21 -15.76
C ILE A 77 9.71 11.41 -15.87
N MET A 78 10.48 10.57 -15.19
CA MET A 78 11.94 10.71 -15.13
C MET A 78 12.67 10.19 -16.39
N ALA A 79 11.98 9.51 -17.29
CA ALA A 79 12.56 8.93 -18.50
C ALA A 79 12.80 9.97 -19.60
N ARG A 80 13.94 9.91 -20.28
CA ARG A 80 14.25 10.80 -21.42
C ARG A 80 13.46 10.43 -22.68
N TYR A 81 13.22 9.13 -22.87
CA TYR A 81 12.48 8.56 -23.99
C TYR A 81 11.27 7.78 -23.50
N VAL A 82 10.19 7.84 -24.26
CA VAL A 82 8.91 7.19 -23.95
C VAL A 82 8.38 6.40 -25.15
N ARG A 83 7.70 5.29 -24.88
CA ARG A 83 6.90 4.54 -25.85
C ARG A 83 5.43 4.76 -25.51
N ILE A 84 4.63 5.18 -26.49
CA ILE A 84 3.22 5.49 -26.27
C ILE A 84 2.39 4.25 -26.60
N ARG A 85 1.61 3.77 -25.63
CA ARG A 85 0.64 2.71 -25.83
C ARG A 85 -0.59 3.27 -26.56
N GLN A 86 -0.85 2.72 -27.72
CA GLN A 86 -2.00 3.05 -28.55
C GLN A 86 -3.27 2.30 -28.09
N PRO A 87 -4.47 2.77 -28.46
CA PRO A 87 -5.73 2.12 -28.09
C PRO A 87 -5.88 0.68 -28.59
N ASP A 88 -5.23 0.33 -29.71
CA ASP A 88 -5.15 -1.01 -30.29
C ASP A 88 -4.25 -1.98 -29.48
N GLY A 89 -3.53 -1.47 -28.48
CA GLY A 89 -2.59 -2.23 -27.65
C GLY A 89 -1.15 -2.19 -28.14
N GLY A 90 -0.89 -1.64 -29.34
CA GLY A 90 0.45 -1.47 -29.89
C GLY A 90 1.29 -0.43 -29.15
N LEU A 91 2.61 -0.54 -29.24
CA LEU A 91 3.56 0.44 -28.72
C LEU A 91 4.14 1.25 -29.86
N SER A 92 4.19 2.57 -29.71
CA SER A 92 4.91 3.43 -30.65
C SER A 92 6.42 3.19 -30.61
N PRO A 93 7.15 3.54 -31.68
CA PRO A 93 8.60 3.70 -31.60
C PRO A 93 8.99 4.65 -30.45
N PRO A 94 10.22 4.54 -29.91
CA PRO A 94 10.72 5.45 -28.88
C PRO A 94 10.64 6.91 -29.35
N LYS A 95 10.05 7.76 -28.52
CA LYS A 95 9.91 9.21 -28.76
C LYS A 95 10.53 9.98 -27.61
N SER A 96 11.04 11.18 -27.88
CA SER A 96 11.51 12.08 -26.81
C SER A 96 10.34 12.49 -25.92
N LEU A 97 10.53 12.44 -24.59
CA LEU A 97 9.53 12.89 -23.61
C LEU A 97 9.11 14.33 -23.89
N HIS A 98 10.09 15.24 -24.03
CA HIS A 98 9.85 16.67 -24.20
C HIS A 98 9.08 16.98 -25.50
N SER A 99 9.46 16.36 -26.62
CA SER A 99 8.75 16.52 -27.90
C SER A 99 7.33 15.96 -27.85
N THR A 100 7.10 14.92 -27.05
CA THR A 100 5.77 14.33 -26.89
C THR A 100 4.86 15.28 -26.10
N ILE A 101 5.33 15.76 -24.94
CA ILE A 101 4.56 16.68 -24.09
C ILE A 101 4.26 17.99 -24.82
N SER A 102 5.20 18.53 -25.61
CA SER A 102 4.99 19.78 -26.33
C SER A 102 3.91 19.72 -27.40
N ARG A 103 3.59 18.52 -27.91
CA ARG A 103 2.52 18.28 -28.89
C ARG A 103 1.14 18.10 -28.27
N LEU A 104 1.05 17.85 -26.97
CA LEU A 104 -0.23 17.61 -26.29
C LEU A 104 -1.03 18.89 -26.11
N ARG A 105 -2.36 18.74 -26.10
CA ARG A 105 -3.27 19.84 -25.77
C ARG A 105 -3.20 20.14 -24.27
N ARG A 106 -2.49 21.22 -23.92
CA ARG A 106 -2.38 21.73 -22.55
C ARG A 106 -3.76 21.84 -21.89
N GLY A 107 -3.91 21.27 -20.69
CA GLY A 107 -5.15 21.28 -19.92
C GLY A 107 -6.14 20.16 -20.26
N ALA A 108 -6.08 19.60 -21.48
CA ALA A 108 -6.99 18.53 -21.92
C ALA A 108 -6.33 17.15 -21.88
N GLU A 109 -5.07 17.06 -22.32
CA GLU A 109 -4.33 15.83 -22.48
C GLU A 109 -3.09 15.81 -21.59
N TYR A 110 -2.83 14.65 -21.00
CA TYR A 110 -1.70 14.41 -20.11
C TYR A 110 -0.97 13.15 -20.54
N LEU A 111 0.35 13.18 -20.49
CA LEU A 111 1.17 12.00 -20.70
C LEU A 111 1.29 11.26 -19.37
N VAL A 112 0.71 10.08 -19.27
CA VAL A 112 0.67 9.31 -18.02
C VAL A 112 1.57 8.08 -18.13
N GLN A 113 2.46 7.89 -17.17
CA GLN A 113 3.31 6.70 -17.10
C GLN A 113 2.51 5.50 -16.57
N ILE A 114 2.52 4.40 -17.32
CA ILE A 114 1.75 3.19 -16.99
C ILE A 114 2.62 2.14 -16.28
N SER A 115 3.88 2.02 -16.70
CA SER A 115 4.84 1.05 -16.17
C SER A 115 6.03 1.74 -15.53
N LYS A 116 6.82 0.99 -14.77
CA LYS A 116 8.15 1.43 -14.35
C LYS A 116 9.03 1.67 -15.59
N VAL A 117 10.09 2.46 -15.40
CA VAL A 117 11.11 2.67 -16.43
C VAL A 117 11.83 1.34 -16.66
N ASP A 118 12.00 0.97 -17.93
CA ASP A 118 12.70 -0.24 -18.37
C ASP A 118 14.22 -0.10 -18.16
N GLU A 119 14.96 -1.21 -18.31
CA GLU A 119 16.44 -1.24 -18.15
C GLU A 119 17.15 -0.26 -19.09
N ASP A 120 16.61 -0.07 -20.29
CA ASP A 120 17.12 0.89 -21.29
C ASP A 120 16.80 2.36 -20.96
N GLY A 121 16.20 2.65 -19.80
CA GLY A 121 15.82 4.02 -19.42
C GLY A 121 14.59 4.57 -20.14
N MET A 122 13.78 3.70 -20.76
CA MET A 122 12.55 4.05 -21.47
C MET A 122 11.32 3.82 -20.59
N ALA A 123 10.31 4.71 -20.66
CA ALA A 123 9.03 4.51 -19.98
C ALA A 123 7.90 4.20 -20.95
N ILE A 124 6.97 3.32 -20.56
CA ILE A 124 5.72 3.11 -21.30
C ILE A 124 4.67 4.08 -20.77
N CYS A 125 4.18 4.93 -21.67
CA CYS A 125 3.22 5.98 -21.35
C CYS A 125 1.94 5.82 -22.17
N ARG A 126 0.87 6.47 -21.72
CA ARG A 126 -0.38 6.63 -22.47
C ARG A 126 -0.84 8.08 -22.37
N ILE A 127 -1.37 8.58 -23.47
CA ILE A 127 -2.00 9.89 -23.49
C ILE A 127 -3.42 9.71 -22.95
N MET A 128 -3.77 10.46 -21.91
CA MET A 128 -5.07 10.35 -21.22
C MET A 128 -5.65 11.73 -20.96
N THR A 129 -6.97 11.82 -21.00
CA THR A 129 -7.70 13.01 -20.55
C THR A 129 -8.03 12.94 -19.06
N ILE A 130 -8.48 14.06 -18.47
CA ILE A 130 -8.98 14.07 -17.09
C ILE A 130 -10.15 13.09 -16.91
N ALA A 131 -11.04 13.02 -17.90
CA ALA A 131 -12.17 12.10 -17.88
C ALA A 131 -11.72 10.63 -17.86
N ASP A 132 -10.68 10.28 -18.63
CA ASP A 132 -10.11 8.93 -18.63
C ASP A 132 -9.48 8.58 -17.28
N LEU A 133 -8.76 9.52 -16.67
CA LEU A 133 -8.17 9.34 -15.34
C LEU A 133 -9.25 9.11 -14.27
N LEU A 134 -10.34 9.89 -14.31
CA LEU A 134 -11.49 9.69 -13.41
C LEU A 134 -12.15 8.33 -13.62
N LYS A 135 -12.32 7.91 -14.89
CA LYS A 135 -12.89 6.61 -15.23
C LYS A 135 -12.00 5.47 -14.71
N GLN A 136 -10.70 5.52 -15.00
CA GLN A 136 -9.75 4.52 -14.54
C GLN A 136 -9.72 4.41 -13.01
N LYS A 137 -9.80 5.54 -12.30
CA LYS A 137 -9.90 5.55 -10.84
C LYS A 137 -11.16 4.83 -10.35
N LYS A 138 -12.32 5.17 -10.90
CA LYS A 138 -13.60 4.53 -10.55
C LYS A 138 -13.61 3.03 -10.84
N ASP A 139 -13.07 2.63 -11.99
CA ASP A 139 -12.99 1.23 -12.39
C ASP A 139 -12.05 0.45 -11.46
N LYS A 140 -10.90 1.04 -11.09
CA LYS A 140 -9.97 0.47 -10.11
C LYS A 140 -10.61 0.33 -8.73
N GLU A 141 -11.32 1.36 -8.26
CA GLU A 141 -12.04 1.33 -6.98
C GLU A 141 -13.12 0.25 -6.98
N ARG A 142 -13.90 0.12 -8.06
CA ARG A 142 -14.92 -0.93 -8.22
C ARG A 142 -14.29 -2.32 -8.17
N ALA A 143 -13.24 -2.55 -8.95
CA ALA A 143 -12.53 -3.83 -8.97
C ALA A 143 -11.96 -4.18 -7.59
N GLN A 144 -11.38 -3.21 -6.87
CA GLN A 144 -10.93 -3.41 -5.50
C GLN A 144 -12.07 -3.74 -4.53
N GLN A 145 -13.23 -3.10 -4.67
CA GLN A 145 -14.41 -3.41 -3.85
C GLN A 145 -14.94 -4.82 -4.12
N GLU A 146 -15.00 -5.23 -5.38
CA GLU A 146 -15.41 -6.58 -5.79
C GLU A 146 -14.44 -7.64 -5.26
N GLN A 147 -13.13 -7.40 -5.40
CA GLN A 147 -12.10 -8.25 -4.80
C GLN A 147 -12.28 -8.34 -3.28
N LYS A 148 -12.44 -7.21 -2.58
CA LYS A 148 -12.69 -7.21 -1.12
C LYS A 148 -13.96 -7.97 -0.74
N LYS A 149 -15.04 -7.88 -1.53
CA LYS A 149 -16.27 -8.65 -1.30
C LYS A 149 -16.02 -10.15 -1.47
N SER A 150 -15.36 -10.57 -2.54
CA SER A 150 -15.02 -11.98 -2.79
C SER A 150 -14.12 -12.55 -1.69
N LEU A 151 -13.08 -11.81 -1.26
CA LEU A 151 -12.21 -12.20 -0.16
C LEU A 151 -12.97 -12.32 1.16
N LYS A 152 -13.90 -11.40 1.45
CA LYS A 152 -14.76 -11.50 2.65
C LYS A 152 -15.68 -12.71 2.62
N GLN A 153 -16.14 -13.13 1.45
CA GLN A 153 -16.96 -14.33 1.28
C GLN A 153 -16.13 -15.62 1.36
N SER A 154 -14.87 -15.60 0.90
CA SER A 154 -13.98 -16.77 0.93
C SER A 154 -13.43 -17.10 2.31
N VAL A 155 -13.38 -16.14 3.23
CA VAL A 155 -12.90 -16.38 4.61
C VAL A 155 -13.89 -17.29 5.35
N PRO A 156 -13.47 -18.50 5.78
CA PRO A 156 -14.34 -19.42 6.48
C PRO A 156 -14.75 -18.86 7.84
N LYS A 157 -15.99 -19.14 8.26
CA LYS A 157 -16.49 -18.84 9.59
C LYS A 157 -16.27 -20.03 10.50
N GLN A 158 -15.48 -19.83 11.54
CA GLN A 158 -15.21 -20.86 12.54
C GLN A 158 -16.29 -20.86 13.62
N ILE A 159 -16.83 -22.03 13.94
CA ILE A 159 -17.73 -22.26 15.08
C ILE A 159 -17.04 -23.25 15.99
N GLU A 160 -16.64 -22.78 17.17
CA GLU A 160 -16.02 -23.63 18.19
C GLU A 160 -17.07 -24.24 19.10
N LEU A 161 -16.93 -25.54 19.34
CA LEU A 161 -17.79 -26.38 20.17
C LEU A 161 -16.92 -27.16 21.15
N ASN A 162 -17.42 -27.32 22.37
CA ASN A 162 -16.86 -28.29 23.31
C ASN A 162 -17.50 -29.67 23.04
N TRP A 163 -16.74 -30.75 23.22
CA TRP A 163 -17.30 -32.10 23.14
C TRP A 163 -18.38 -32.33 24.21
N ALA A 164 -18.19 -31.81 25.43
CA ALA A 164 -19.15 -31.90 26.53
C ALA A 164 -20.11 -30.69 26.56
N ILE A 165 -20.64 -30.30 25.39
CA ILE A 165 -21.56 -29.16 25.26
C ILE A 165 -22.98 -29.52 25.73
N GLY A 166 -23.64 -28.59 26.43
CA GLY A 166 -25.04 -28.74 26.83
C GLY A 166 -26.01 -28.59 25.65
N PRO A 167 -27.24 -29.15 25.75
CA PRO A 167 -28.20 -29.17 24.64
C PRO A 167 -28.62 -27.77 24.16
N ASN A 168 -28.82 -26.82 25.08
CA ASN A 168 -29.22 -25.45 24.75
C ASN A 168 -28.12 -24.68 24.00
N ASP A 169 -26.87 -24.78 24.43
CA ASP A 169 -25.74 -24.11 23.75
C ASP A 169 -25.50 -24.73 22.37
N LEU A 170 -25.62 -26.06 22.27
CA LEU A 170 -25.54 -26.75 20.98
C LEU A 170 -26.59 -26.21 20.00
N GLU A 171 -27.85 -26.05 20.43
CA GLU A 171 -28.92 -25.52 19.58
C GLU A 171 -28.61 -24.11 19.07
N HIS A 172 -28.15 -23.20 19.93
CA HIS A 172 -27.76 -21.85 19.51
C HIS A 172 -26.65 -21.86 18.47
N LYS A 173 -25.64 -22.74 18.62
CA LYS A 173 -24.56 -22.91 17.65
C LYS A 173 -25.06 -23.50 16.33
N MET A 174 -26.03 -24.43 16.37
CA MET A 174 -26.65 -24.99 15.16
C MET A 174 -27.45 -23.94 14.39
N ILE A 175 -28.18 -23.06 15.08
CA ILE A 175 -28.87 -21.92 14.46
C ILE A 175 -27.87 -20.99 13.78
N GLN A 176 -26.75 -20.68 14.45
CA GLN A 176 -25.68 -19.87 13.88
C GLN A 176 -25.05 -20.53 12.64
N MET A 177 -24.77 -21.83 12.70
CA MET A 177 -24.27 -22.62 11.58
C MET A 177 -25.23 -22.57 10.38
N LYS A 178 -26.53 -22.83 10.62
CA LYS A 178 -27.57 -22.78 9.59
C LYS A 178 -27.64 -21.42 8.91
N ARG A 179 -27.52 -20.32 9.68
CA ARG A 179 -27.48 -18.95 9.12
C ARG A 179 -26.28 -18.76 8.19
N PHE A 180 -25.09 -19.18 8.59
CA PHE A 180 -23.88 -19.03 7.76
C PHE A 180 -23.94 -19.86 6.47
N ILE A 181 -24.46 -21.08 6.54
CA ILE A 181 -24.63 -21.94 5.35
C ILE A 181 -25.66 -21.32 4.40
N LYS A 182 -26.79 -20.82 4.92
CA LYS A 182 -27.81 -20.13 4.12
C LYS A 182 -27.26 -18.89 3.41
N ASP A 183 -26.39 -18.13 4.08
CA ASP A 183 -25.65 -16.99 3.52
C ASP A 183 -24.63 -17.38 2.43
N GLY A 184 -24.39 -18.68 2.21
CA GLY A 184 -23.38 -19.18 1.25
C GLY A 184 -21.94 -19.07 1.76
N LYS A 185 -21.73 -18.92 3.07
CA LYS A 185 -20.38 -18.87 3.66
C LYS A 185 -19.85 -20.28 3.89
N LYS A 186 -18.54 -20.44 3.76
CA LYS A 186 -17.84 -21.65 4.22
C LYS A 186 -17.78 -21.66 5.75
N VAL A 187 -18.12 -22.79 6.38
CA VAL A 187 -18.14 -22.92 7.84
C VAL A 187 -17.16 -24.01 8.26
N GLU A 188 -16.38 -23.73 9.31
CA GLU A 188 -15.47 -24.69 9.93
C GLU A 188 -15.91 -24.91 11.37
N VAL A 189 -16.46 -26.10 11.65
CA VAL A 189 -16.87 -26.49 13.01
C VAL A 189 -15.70 -27.16 13.69
N VAL A 190 -15.24 -26.57 14.80
CA VAL A 190 -14.07 -27.02 15.55
C VAL A 190 -14.55 -27.58 16.88
N LEU A 191 -14.35 -28.88 17.08
CA LEU A 191 -14.65 -29.59 18.30
C LEU A 191 -13.35 -29.76 19.11
N ALA A 192 -13.34 -29.23 20.34
CA ALA A 192 -12.17 -29.28 21.21
C ALA A 192 -12.57 -29.58 22.65
N SER A 193 -11.74 -30.32 23.36
CA SER A 193 -11.90 -30.58 24.79
C SER A 193 -11.12 -29.55 25.61
N LYS A 194 -11.70 -29.08 26.71
CA LYS A 194 -11.02 -28.15 27.63
C LYS A 194 -10.30 -28.95 28.71
N LYS A 195 -8.99 -28.73 28.90
CA LYS A 195 -8.11 -29.54 29.79
C LYS A 195 -8.61 -29.75 31.23
N ARG A 196 -9.43 -28.84 31.78
CA ARG A 196 -9.90 -28.87 33.18
C ARG A 196 -11.43 -28.99 33.31
N GLN A 197 -12.14 -29.28 32.23
CA GLN A 197 -13.59 -29.49 32.26
C GLN A 197 -13.93 -30.96 32.01
N ARG A 198 -15.19 -31.32 32.28
CA ARG A 198 -15.76 -32.64 31.99
C ARG A 198 -15.38 -33.05 30.57
N GLN A 199 -14.80 -34.24 30.45
CA GLN A 199 -14.57 -34.87 29.16
C GLN A 199 -15.87 -35.56 28.74
N ALA A 200 -16.22 -35.45 27.46
CA ALA A 200 -17.38 -36.14 26.92
C ALA A 200 -17.07 -37.63 26.82
N THR A 201 -18.08 -38.46 27.06
CA THR A 201 -17.96 -39.88 26.73
C THR A 201 -18.00 -40.06 25.20
N PRO A 202 -17.50 -41.19 24.67
CA PRO A 202 -17.59 -41.50 23.25
C PRO A 202 -19.02 -41.39 22.71
N GLU A 203 -20.01 -41.84 23.48
CA GLU A 203 -21.43 -41.81 23.12
C GLU A 203 -21.95 -40.37 23.04
N GLU A 204 -21.60 -39.52 24.01
CA GLU A 204 -21.98 -38.09 24.01
C GLU A 204 -21.38 -37.38 22.79
N GLY A 205 -20.11 -37.63 22.47
CA GLY A 205 -19.46 -37.01 21.31
C GLY A 205 -20.04 -37.46 19.98
N GLN A 206 -20.43 -38.74 19.86
CA GLN A 206 -21.07 -39.28 18.67
C GLN A 206 -22.47 -38.66 18.46
N GLU A 207 -23.20 -38.43 19.54
CA GLU A 207 -24.49 -37.75 19.51
C GLU A 207 -24.37 -36.29 19.07
N VAL A 208 -23.33 -35.57 19.51
CA VAL A 208 -23.04 -34.21 19.02
C VAL A 208 -22.78 -34.22 17.51
N LEU A 209 -21.94 -35.13 17.03
CA LEU A 209 -21.64 -35.26 15.59
C LEU A 209 -22.90 -35.58 14.78
N ARG A 210 -23.78 -36.46 15.29
CA ARG A 210 -25.06 -36.78 14.65
C ARG A 210 -25.93 -35.53 14.51
N LYS A 211 -26.12 -34.77 15.59
CA LYS A 211 -26.92 -33.53 15.57
C LYS A 211 -26.36 -32.49 14.60
N VAL A 212 -25.03 -32.33 14.55
CA VAL A 212 -24.37 -31.41 13.61
C VAL A 212 -24.67 -31.81 12.17
N ARG A 213 -24.55 -33.10 11.83
CA ARG A 213 -24.85 -33.62 10.48
C ARG A 213 -26.33 -33.48 10.11
N GLU A 214 -27.24 -33.75 11.04
CA GLU A 214 -28.68 -33.55 10.80
C GLU A 214 -29.02 -32.09 10.48
N LYS A 215 -28.48 -31.16 11.27
CA LYS A 215 -28.68 -29.73 11.03
C LYS A 215 -27.98 -29.22 9.77
N LEU A 216 -26.89 -29.85 9.36
CA LEU A 216 -26.23 -29.58 8.08
C LEU A 216 -27.13 -29.94 6.91
N VAL A 217 -27.77 -31.12 6.95
CA VAL A 217 -28.72 -31.57 5.90
C VAL A 217 -29.94 -30.64 5.86
N GLU A 218 -30.48 -30.25 7.02
CA GLU A 218 -31.60 -29.29 7.13
C GLU A 218 -31.26 -27.89 6.57
N ALA A 219 -29.97 -27.57 6.46
CA ALA A 219 -29.47 -26.30 5.92
C ALA A 219 -29.10 -26.36 4.43
N ASP A 220 -29.39 -27.48 3.74
CA ASP A 220 -28.90 -27.79 2.39
C ASP A 220 -27.37 -27.66 2.29
N GLY A 221 -26.64 -28.08 3.32
CA GLY A 221 -25.18 -28.07 3.33
C GLY A 221 -24.56 -29.41 2.96
N ILE A 222 -23.29 -29.36 2.54
CA ILE A 222 -22.43 -30.53 2.28
C ILE A 222 -21.13 -30.39 3.07
N GLU A 223 -20.63 -31.53 3.53
CA GLU A 223 -19.30 -31.65 4.13
C GLU A 223 -18.26 -31.73 3.02
N ILE A 224 -17.27 -30.83 3.03
CA ILE A 224 -16.22 -30.73 2.00
C ILE A 224 -15.02 -31.60 2.40
N LYS A 225 -14.65 -31.53 3.68
CA LYS A 225 -13.59 -32.34 4.25
C LYS A 225 -14.18 -33.08 5.44
N GLY A 226 -14.06 -34.41 5.39
CA GLY A 226 -14.37 -35.30 6.49
C GLY A 226 -13.60 -34.93 7.76
N MET A 227 -14.01 -35.52 8.87
CA MET A 227 -13.44 -35.35 10.20
C MET A 227 -11.89 -35.43 10.21
N GLN A 228 -11.22 -34.27 10.28
CA GLN A 228 -9.78 -34.21 10.53
C GLN A 228 -9.56 -34.26 12.03
N GLY A 229 -9.01 -35.38 12.53
CA GLY A 229 -8.77 -35.58 13.97
C GLY A 229 -9.30 -36.90 14.54
N GLY A 230 -10.13 -37.63 13.78
CA GLY A 230 -10.41 -39.08 13.89
C GLY A 230 -11.09 -39.62 15.17
N GLU A 231 -10.91 -38.99 16.32
CA GLU A 231 -11.31 -39.54 17.61
C GLU A 231 -12.08 -38.51 18.45
N VAL A 232 -13.17 -38.99 19.05
CA VAL A 232 -13.98 -38.23 20.01
C VAL A 232 -13.10 -37.80 21.18
N GLY A 233 -13.17 -36.53 21.57
CA GLY A 233 -12.38 -35.95 22.66
C GLY A 233 -11.07 -35.29 22.23
N LYS A 234 -10.59 -35.51 20.99
CA LYS A 234 -9.44 -34.80 20.39
C LYS A 234 -9.88 -33.55 19.63
N HIS A 235 -8.92 -32.73 19.19
CA HIS A 235 -9.20 -31.59 18.33
C HIS A 235 -9.68 -32.08 16.96
N THR A 236 -10.91 -31.74 16.60
CA THR A 236 -11.54 -32.18 15.36
C THR A 236 -12.10 -31.00 14.59
N VAL A 237 -11.82 -30.94 13.28
CA VAL A 237 -12.33 -29.89 12.40
C VAL A 237 -13.18 -30.49 11.29
N LEU A 238 -14.41 -29.98 11.16
CA LEU A 238 -15.36 -30.32 10.10
C LEU A 238 -15.53 -29.10 9.20
N THR A 239 -15.33 -29.27 7.89
CA THR A 239 -15.48 -28.17 6.93
C THR A 239 -16.74 -28.35 6.09
N MET A 240 -17.62 -27.36 6.10
CA MET A 240 -18.96 -27.41 5.51
C MET A 240 -19.22 -26.22 4.57
N ARG A 241 -20.06 -26.42 3.55
CA ARG A 241 -20.58 -25.34 2.68
C ARG A 241 -22.00 -25.64 2.21
N LYS A 242 -22.67 -24.65 1.62
CA LYS A 242 -23.97 -24.85 0.96
C LYS A 242 -23.84 -25.75 -0.28
N LYS A 243 -24.79 -26.67 -0.47
CA LYS A 243 -24.93 -27.53 -1.65
C LYS A 243 -25.18 -26.67 -2.89
N GLY A 244 -24.46 -26.95 -3.98
CA GLY A 244 -24.58 -26.21 -5.24
C GLY A 244 -23.82 -24.87 -5.30
N PHE A 245 -23.06 -24.53 -4.26
CA PHE A 245 -22.14 -23.38 -4.27
C PHE A 245 -20.74 -23.88 -4.61
N VAL A 246 -20.26 -23.58 -5.83
CA VAL A 246 -18.91 -23.96 -6.31
C VAL A 246 -17.89 -22.97 -5.79
#